data_AF-A0A7S0RF98-F1
#
_entry.id   AF-A0A7S0RF98-F1
#
_cell.length_a   1.000
_cell.length_b   1.000
_cell.length_c   1.000
_cell.angle_alpha   90.00
_cell.angle_beta   90.00
_cell.angle_gamma   90.00
#
_symmetry.space_group_name_H-M   'P 1'
#
loop_
_entity.id
_entity.type
_entity.pdbx_description
1 polymer ?
#
loop_
_entity_poly.entity_id
_entity_poly.type
_entity_poly.pdbx_seq_one_letter_code
_entity_poly.pdbx_strand_id
1 'polypeptide(L)'
;TFINLLSKFDNDSITEETLRKLAYYERLPRFRPENVAKTCPVSTPMCLWIHAILQYHRAMLSTVYPVRRQVAHYQDWLARKRPLLEDHMRVVTDIGKAVNVLRQRQALLRKVVDDDAA
;
A
#
# COMPACT_ATOMS: atom_id res chain seq x y z
N THR A 1 -11.97 12.96 30.14
CA THR A 1 -10.64 13.36 30.65
C THR A 1 -9.76 13.76 29.50
N PHE A 2 -8.93 14.79 29.66
CA PHE A 2 -8.07 15.35 28.61
C PHE A 2 -7.18 14.32 27.89
N ILE A 3 -6.62 13.36 28.62
CA ILE A 3 -5.76 12.31 28.05
C ILE A 3 -6.49 11.42 27.04
N ASN A 4 -7.77 11.08 27.30
CA ASN A 4 -8.57 10.27 26.37
C ASN A 4 -8.87 11.01 25.06
N LEU A 5 -8.95 12.34 25.10
CA LEU A 5 -9.09 13.15 23.88
C LEU A 5 -7.81 13.08 23.04
N LEU A 6 -6.65 13.11 23.71
CA LEU A 6 -5.34 13.00 23.07
C LEU A 6 -5.16 11.64 22.37
N SER A 7 -5.56 10.53 23.01
CA SER A 7 -5.44 9.19 22.43
C SER A 7 -6.38 8.94 21.25
N LYS A 8 -7.51 9.65 21.20
CA LYS A 8 -8.48 9.57 20.09
C LYS A 8 -8.24 10.63 19.02
N PHE A 9 -7.22 11.48 19.20
CA PHE A 9 -6.95 12.56 18.28
C PHE A 9 -6.49 12.00 16.94
N ASP A 10 -7.12 12.48 15.87
CA ASP A 10 -6.74 12.11 14.51
C ASP A 10 -5.61 13.01 14.03
N ASN A 11 -4.42 12.43 13.91
CA ASN A 11 -3.21 13.15 13.49
C ASN A 11 -3.35 13.71 12.06
N ASP A 12 -4.15 13.08 11.19
CA ASP A 12 -4.28 13.51 9.79
C ASP A 12 -5.21 14.71 9.62
N SER A 13 -5.97 15.06 10.65
CA SER A 13 -6.91 16.19 10.64
C SER A 13 -6.25 17.57 10.78
N ILE A 14 -4.95 17.63 11.09
CA ILE A 14 -4.26 18.89 11.37
C ILE A 14 -3.98 19.65 10.06
N THR A 15 -4.39 20.92 10.01
CA THR A 15 -4.13 21.78 8.85
C THR A 15 -2.66 22.22 8.75
N GLU A 16 -2.19 22.42 7.53
CA GLU A 16 -0.82 22.90 7.25
C GLU A 16 -0.53 24.27 7.88
N GLU A 17 -1.55 25.11 8.06
CA GLU A 17 -1.39 26.38 8.78
C GLU A 17 -1.04 26.15 10.25
N THR A 18 -1.69 25.18 10.89
CA THR A 18 -1.43 24.80 12.29
C THR A 18 -0.05 24.18 12.41
N LEU A 19 0.34 23.30 11.49
CA LEU A 19 1.68 22.70 11.45
C LEU A 19 2.79 23.74 11.29
N ARG A 20 2.60 24.75 10.43
CA ARG A 20 3.55 25.85 10.28
C ARG A 20 3.71 26.66 11.56
N LYS A 21 2.61 26.97 12.24
CA LYS A 21 2.63 27.66 13.55
C LYS A 21 3.37 26.80 14.59
N LEU A 22 3.13 25.50 14.64
CA LEU A 22 3.81 24.58 15.55
C LEU A 22 5.31 24.43 15.24
N ALA A 23 5.68 24.37 13.96
CA ALA A 23 7.08 24.29 13.53
C ALA A 23 7.89 25.54 13.91
N TYR A 24 7.24 26.71 14.02
CA TYR A 24 7.89 27.91 14.56
C TYR A 24 8.27 27.70 16.04
N TYR A 25 7.38 27.14 16.85
CA TYR A 25 7.66 26.87 18.26
C TYR A 25 8.73 25.78 18.46
N GLU A 26 8.76 24.76 17.61
CA GLU A 26 9.80 23.71 17.64
C GLU A 26 11.23 24.29 17.50
N ARG A 27 11.39 25.36 16.70
CA ARG A 27 12.70 26.01 16.51
C ARG A 27 13.19 26.76 17.75
N LEU A 28 12.28 27.11 18.68
CA LEU A 28 12.65 27.80 19.89
C LEU A 28 13.33 26.82 20.85
N PRO A 29 14.58 27.08 21.31
CA PRO A 29 15.28 26.19 22.23
C PRO A 29 14.53 25.94 23.53
N ARG A 30 13.72 26.91 23.97
CA ARG A 30 12.88 26.81 25.17
C ARG A 30 11.82 25.71 25.07
N PHE A 31 11.40 25.37 23.86
CA PHE A 31 10.38 24.35 23.58
C PHE A 31 11.00 22.96 23.33
N ARG A 32 12.24 22.74 23.79
CA ARG A 32 12.82 21.39 23.85
C ARG A 32 12.36 20.66 25.11
N PRO A 33 12.08 19.36 25.03
CA PRO A 33 11.62 18.58 26.18
C PRO A 33 12.58 18.67 27.38
N GLU A 34 13.89 18.70 27.12
CA GLU A 34 14.95 18.89 28.14
C GLU A 34 14.82 20.20 28.91
N ASN A 35 14.41 21.28 28.24
CA ASN A 35 14.27 22.60 28.84
C ASN A 35 12.91 22.76 29.52
N VAL A 36 11.84 22.20 28.93
CA VAL A 36 10.51 22.16 29.54
C VAL A 36 10.52 21.34 30.83
N ALA A 37 11.22 20.22 30.88
CA ALA A 37 11.34 19.37 32.06
C ALA A 37 11.94 20.12 33.27
N LYS A 38 12.87 21.06 33.03
CA LYS A 38 13.47 21.89 34.10
C LYS A 38 12.47 22.88 34.69
N THR A 39 11.55 23.40 33.89
CA THR A 39 10.58 24.42 34.32
C THR A 39 9.23 23.85 34.77
N CYS A 40 8.74 22.79 34.12
CA CYS A 40 7.43 22.21 34.34
C CYS A 40 7.42 20.71 33.96
N PRO A 41 7.81 19.81 34.88
CA PRO A 41 7.93 18.37 34.61
C PRO A 41 6.63 17.73 34.11
N VAL A 42 5.48 18.15 34.64
CA VAL A 42 4.15 17.60 34.32
C VAL A 42 3.74 17.88 32.87
N SER A 43 4.28 18.93 32.26
CA SER A 43 3.98 19.33 30.88
C SER A 43 4.92 18.71 29.83
N THR A 44 5.93 17.97 30.27
CA THR A 44 6.89 17.27 29.38
C THR A 44 6.21 16.30 28.39
N PRO A 45 5.22 15.48 28.79
CA PRO A 45 4.51 14.57 27.87
C PRO A 45 3.82 15.31 26.71
N MET A 46 3.30 16.50 26.97
CA MET A 46 2.64 17.32 25.95
C MET A 46 3.63 17.88 24.94
N CYS A 47 4.80 18.32 25.42
CA CYS A 47 5.90 18.74 24.55
C CYS A 47 6.32 17.60 23.62
N LEU A 48 6.55 16.40 24.17
CA LEU A 48 6.89 15.20 23.40
C LEU A 48 5.84 14.85 22.34
N TRP A 49 4.56 14.93 22.68
CA TRP A 49 3.46 14.65 21.75
C TRP A 49 3.46 15.62 20.55
N ILE A 50 3.68 16.92 20.78
CA ILE A 50 3.75 17.92 19.71
C ILE A 50 4.94 17.64 18.77
N HIS A 51 6.11 17.31 19.32
CA HIS A 51 7.28 16.92 18.53
C HIS A 51 7.01 15.66 17.70
N ALA A 52 6.35 14.66 18.29
CA ALA A 52 5.98 13.43 17.60
C ALA A 52 5.02 13.69 16.42
N ILE A 53 4.04 14.59 16.59
CA ILE A 53 3.14 15.01 15.50
C ILE A 53 3.90 15.66 14.36
N LEU A 54 4.78 16.63 14.66
CA LEU A 54 5.56 17.32 13.63
C LEU A 54 6.45 16.33 12.86
N GLN A 55 7.05 15.37 13.55
CA GLN A 55 7.84 14.31 12.93
C GLN A 55 6.98 13.37 12.07
N TYR A 56 5.81 12.99 12.56
CA TYR A 56 4.85 12.17 11.84
C TYR A 56 4.44 12.82 10.52
N HIS A 57 4.03 14.09 10.52
CA HIS A 57 3.64 14.79 9.29
C HIS A 57 4.81 14.91 8.31
N ARG A 58 6.03 15.20 8.78
CA ARG A 58 7.24 15.21 7.94
C ARG A 58 7.50 13.85 7.28
N ALA A 59 7.40 12.77 8.06
CA ALA A 59 7.57 11.42 7.56
C ALA A 59 6.45 11.02 6.58
N MET A 60 5.22 11.48 6.84
CA MET A 60 4.09 11.28 5.95
C MET A 60 4.34 11.90 4.58
N LEU A 61 4.71 13.18 4.54
CA LEU A 61 4.98 13.94 3.32
C LEU A 61 6.15 13.38 2.51
N SER A 62 7.26 13.04 3.17
CA SER A 62 8.48 12.60 2.51
C SER A 62 8.42 11.14 2.03
N THR A 63 7.88 10.24 2.86
CA THR A 63 8.02 8.79 2.64
C THR A 63 6.69 8.12 2.37
N VAL A 64 5.66 8.42 3.16
CA VAL A 64 4.41 7.64 3.12
C VAL A 64 3.53 8.00 1.93
N TYR A 65 3.27 9.28 1.66
CA TYR A 65 2.44 9.71 0.53
C TYR A 65 2.95 9.25 -0.84
N PRO A 66 4.25 9.34 -1.20
CA PRO A 66 4.71 8.83 -2.49
C PRO A 66 4.53 7.32 -2.61
N VAL A 67 4.83 6.56 -1.54
CA VAL A 67 4.64 5.10 -1.54
C VAL A 67 3.16 4.74 -1.66
N ARG A 68 2.26 5.41 -0.94
CA ARG A 68 0.81 5.19 -1.06
C ARG A 68 0.31 5.47 -2.48
N ARG A 69 0.82 6.52 -3.14
CA ARG A 69 0.49 6.82 -4.54
C ARG A 69 0.95 5.72 -5.49
N GLN A 70 2.17 5.20 -5.30
CA GLN A 70 2.68 4.10 -6.11
C GLN A 70 1.85 2.82 -5.90
N VAL A 71 1.51 2.50 -4.66
CA VAL A 71 0.67 1.33 -4.34
C VAL A 71 -0.69 1.45 -5.03
N ALA A 72 -1.35 2.60 -4.93
CA ALA A 72 -2.63 2.84 -5.61
C ALA A 72 -2.50 2.68 -7.14
N HIS A 73 -1.45 3.26 -7.73
CA HIS A 73 -1.19 3.11 -9.17
C HIS A 73 -1.04 1.65 -9.61
N TYR A 74 -0.24 0.85 -8.89
CA TYR A 74 -0.05 -0.56 -9.21
C TYR A 74 -1.29 -1.40 -8.94
N GLN A 75 -2.07 -1.08 -7.90
CA GLN A 75 -3.35 -1.73 -7.64
C GLN A 75 -4.32 -1.49 -8.80
N ASP A 76 -4.43 -0.26 -9.30
CA ASP A 76 -5.26 0.06 -10.46
C ASP A 76 -4.75 -0.60 -11.75
N TRP A 77 -3.44 -0.71 -11.90
CA TRP A 77 -2.83 -1.42 -13.03
C TRP A 77 -3.16 -2.93 -12.98
N LEU A 78 -3.01 -3.56 -11.81
CA LEU A 78 -3.34 -4.96 -11.60
C LEU A 78 -4.83 -5.23 -11.80
N ALA A 79 -5.70 -4.37 -11.30
CA ALA A 79 -7.15 -4.48 -11.48
C ALA A 79 -7.55 -4.50 -12.96
N ARG A 80 -6.85 -3.73 -13.81
CA ARG A 80 -7.08 -3.71 -15.27
C ARG A 80 -6.47 -4.91 -16.00
N LYS A 81 -5.32 -5.41 -15.54
CA LYS A 81 -4.58 -6.49 -16.25
C LYS A 81 -5.06 -7.89 -15.89
N ARG A 82 -5.51 -8.12 -14.66
CA ARG A 82 -6.02 -9.43 -14.22
C ARG A 82 -7.12 -10.03 -15.12
N PRO A 83 -8.22 -9.31 -15.45
CA PRO A 83 -9.29 -9.91 -16.26
C PRO A 83 -8.79 -10.28 -17.67
N LEU A 84 -7.93 -9.46 -18.27
CA LEU A 84 -7.34 -9.77 -19.57
C LEU A 84 -6.52 -11.05 -19.52
N LEU A 85 -5.69 -11.21 -18.47
CA LEU A 85 -4.89 -12.41 -18.29
C LEU A 85 -5.77 -13.65 -18.12
N GLU A 86 -6.85 -13.54 -17.35
CA GLU A 86 -7.82 -14.63 -17.15
C GLU A 86 -8.49 -15.02 -18.47
N ASP A 87 -8.89 -14.05 -19.30
CA ASP A 87 -9.47 -14.31 -20.63
C ASP A 87 -8.47 -15.01 -21.56
N HIS A 88 -7.23 -14.51 -21.61
CA HIS A 88 -6.16 -15.15 -22.40
C HIS A 88 -5.87 -16.57 -21.92
N MET A 89 -5.82 -16.80 -20.60
CA MET A 89 -5.62 -18.14 -20.04
C MET A 89 -6.76 -19.09 -20.41
N ARG A 90 -8.02 -18.63 -20.42
CA ARG A 90 -9.15 -19.44 -20.87
C ARG A 90 -8.99 -19.88 -22.32
N VAL A 91 -8.68 -18.94 -23.22
CA VAL A 91 -8.46 -19.24 -24.65
C VAL A 91 -7.34 -20.27 -24.83
N VAL A 92 -6.21 -20.10 -24.14
CA VAL A 92 -5.09 -21.06 -24.21
C VAL A 92 -5.51 -22.44 -23.73
N THR A 93 -6.30 -22.53 -22.65
CA THR A 93 -6.77 -23.82 -22.14
C THR A 93 -7.71 -24.53 -23.11
N ASP A 94 -8.58 -23.78 -23.81
CA ASP A 94 -9.51 -24.34 -24.78
C ASP A 94 -8.81 -24.82 -26.05
N ILE A 95 -7.82 -24.07 -26.54
CA ILE A 95 -6.95 -24.51 -27.63
C ILE A 95 -6.20 -25.79 -27.23
N GLY A 96 -5.65 -25.83 -26.01
CA GLY A 96 -4.95 -27.02 -25.49
C GLY A 96 -5.84 -28.28 -25.48
N LYS A 97 -7.10 -28.14 -25.05
CA LYS A 97 -8.09 -29.23 -25.11
C LYS A 97 -8.37 -29.67 -26.55
N ALA A 98 -8.61 -28.71 -27.46
CA ALA A 98 -8.88 -29.01 -28.87
C ALA A 98 -7.72 -29.75 -29.54
N VAL A 99 -6.48 -29.31 -29.32
CA VAL A 99 -5.27 -29.96 -29.84
C VAL A 99 -5.13 -31.39 -29.31
N ASN A 100 -5.42 -31.62 -28.02
CA ASN A 100 -5.37 -32.96 -27.46
C ASN A 100 -6.40 -33.91 -28.08
N VAL A 101 -7.63 -33.46 -28.33
CA VAL A 101 -8.66 -34.25 -29.01
C VAL A 101 -8.21 -34.62 -30.43
N LEU A 102 -7.67 -33.65 -31.18
CA LEU A 102 -7.18 -33.90 -32.53
C LEU A 102 -6.01 -34.90 -32.55
N ARG A 103 -5.08 -34.79 -31.60
CA ARG A 103 -3.97 -35.76 -31.45
C ARG A 103 -4.48 -37.16 -31.14
N GLN A 104 -5.47 -37.30 -30.25
CA GLN A 104 -6.08 -38.59 -29.96
C GLN A 104 -6.74 -39.20 -31.20
N ARG A 105 -7.51 -38.40 -31.95
CA ARG A 105 -8.14 -38.85 -33.20
C ARG A 105 -7.11 -39.28 -34.25
N GLN A 106 -6.02 -38.51 -34.41
CA GLN A 106 -4.94 -38.86 -35.32
C GLN A 106 -4.25 -40.17 -34.91
N ALA A 107 -4.04 -40.40 -33.61
CA ALA A 107 -3.47 -41.65 -33.11
C ALA A 107 -4.38 -42.86 -33.37
N LEU A 108 -5.71 -42.69 -33.29
CA LEU A 108 -6.67 -43.73 -33.63
C LEU A 108 -6.68 -44.03 -35.14
N LEU A 109 -6.72 -42.99 -35.98
CA LEU A 109 -6.69 -43.16 -37.44
C LEU A 109 -5.41 -43.83 -37.92
N ARG A 110 -4.27 -43.52 -37.30
CA ARG A 110 -3.00 -44.18 -37.62
C ARG A 110 -3.05 -45.68 -37.36
N LYS A 111 -3.64 -46.11 -36.24
CA LYS A 111 -3.82 -47.54 -35.93
C LYS A 111 -4.72 -48.25 -36.94
N VAL A 112 -5.82 -47.62 -37.34
CA VAL A 112 -6.74 -48.20 -38.36
C VAL A 112 -6.04 -48.39 -39.70
N VAL A 113 -5.24 -47.41 -40.14
CA VAL A 113 -4.46 -47.54 -41.38
C VAL A 113 -3.40 -48.64 -41.28
N ASP A 114 -2.78 -48.81 -40.12
CA ASP A 114 -1.81 -49.89 -39.88
C ASP A 114 -2.49 -51.28 -39.79
N ASP A 115 -3.75 -51.35 -39.31
CA ASP A 115 -4.56 -52.59 -39.23
C ASP A 115 -5.18 -53.00 -40.59
N ASP A 116 -5.51 -52.05 -41.47
CA ASP A 116 -6.04 -52.31 -42.83
C ASP A 116 -4.94 -52.67 -43.85
N ALA A 117 -3.66 -52.45 -43.51
CA ALA A 117 -2.51 -52.74 -44.35
C ALA A 117 -1.81 -54.09 -44.06
N ALA A 118 -2.32 -54.85 -43.08
CA ALA A 118 -1.83 -56.18 -42.66
C ALA A 118 -2.79 -57.30 -43.07
#